data_AF-A0AAI9TW98-F1
#
_entry.id   AF-A0AAI9TW98-F1
#
_cell.length_a   1.000
_cell.length_b   1.000
_cell.length_c   1.000
_cell.angle_alpha   90.00
_cell.angle_beta   90.00
_cell.angle_gamma   90.00
#
_symmetry.space_group_name_H-M   'P 1'
#
loop_
_entity.id
_entity.type
_entity.pdbx_description
1 polymer ?
#
loop_
_entity_poly.entity_id
_entity_poly.type
_entity_poly.pdbx_seq_one_letter_code
_entity_poly.pdbx_strand_id
1 'polypeptide(L)'
;KTINTYPPIARPVAFRSTANLTHHSQTRLLLQACNASFQIGRVNLTLAEDLADEIAPAFSHLRLLPEGLFVRLDDCSSKDGAQIIPGRKPLHTIDEIILRIVISGRCQAALEICVKSQRPVELFFLRFDIRMAAEREYRVVCRPKDCWITATSQYH
;
A
#
# COMPACT_ATOMS: atom_id res chain seq x y z
N LYS A 1 -29.09 2.09 -32.27
CA LYS A 1 -28.20 2.54 -31.17
C LYS A 1 -27.18 1.46 -30.93
N THR A 2 -25.94 1.67 -31.37
CA THR A 2 -24.85 0.70 -31.32
C THR A 2 -24.34 0.62 -29.88
N ILE A 3 -24.49 -0.54 -29.24
CA ILE A 3 -23.94 -0.79 -27.90
C ILE A 3 -22.44 -0.98 -28.08
N ASN A 4 -21.66 0.01 -27.65
CA ASN A 4 -20.21 -0.06 -27.67
C ASN A 4 -19.79 -1.03 -26.56
N THR A 5 -19.69 -2.32 -26.86
CA THR A 5 -19.16 -3.31 -25.92
C THR A 5 -17.65 -3.16 -25.89
N TYR A 6 -17.14 -2.54 -24.82
CA TYR A 6 -15.71 -2.57 -24.53
C TYR A 6 -15.24 -4.02 -24.47
N PRO A 7 -14.10 -4.37 -25.09
CA PRO A 7 -13.54 -5.70 -24.92
C PRO A 7 -13.30 -5.94 -23.44
N PRO A 8 -13.53 -7.18 -22.93
CA PRO A 8 -13.20 -7.50 -21.56
C PRO A 8 -11.73 -7.17 -21.33
N ILE A 9 -11.45 -6.30 -20.36
CA ILE A 9 -10.08 -6.04 -19.93
C ILE A 9 -9.50 -7.40 -19.59
N ALA A 10 -8.51 -7.85 -20.37
CA ALA A 10 -7.79 -9.08 -20.11
C ALA A 10 -7.36 -9.02 -18.64
N ARG A 11 -7.90 -9.92 -17.81
CA ARG A 11 -7.50 -10.03 -16.41
C ARG A 11 -6.03 -10.42 -16.45
N PRO A 12 -5.08 -9.55 -16.09
CA PRO A 12 -3.73 -10.03 -15.88
C PRO A 12 -3.86 -11.10 -14.81
N VAL A 13 -3.30 -12.29 -15.04
CA VAL A 13 -3.21 -13.31 -13.99
C VAL A 13 -2.56 -12.60 -12.80
N ALA A 14 -3.35 -12.33 -11.77
CA ALA A 14 -3.03 -11.30 -10.80
C ALA A 14 -1.84 -11.80 -9.99
N PHE A 15 -0.64 -11.30 -10.28
CA PHE A 15 0.48 -11.45 -9.38
C PHE A 15 0.11 -10.69 -8.10
N ARG A 16 -0.33 -11.46 -7.11
CA ARG A 16 -0.67 -11.01 -5.77
C ARG A 16 0.09 -11.88 -4.81
N SER A 17 1.09 -11.30 -4.17
CA SER A 17 1.77 -11.90 -3.02
C SER A 17 1.25 -11.22 -1.76
N THR A 18 1.07 -11.98 -0.69
CA THR A 18 0.69 -11.46 0.62
C THR A 18 1.83 -11.60 1.60
N ALA A 19 1.94 -10.67 2.53
CA ALA A 19 2.73 -10.84 3.74
C ALA A 19 1.84 -10.53 4.94
N ASN A 20 1.85 -11.42 5.92
CA ASN A 20 1.06 -11.27 7.14
C ASN A 20 1.99 -10.87 8.28
N LEU A 21 1.67 -9.76 8.94
CA LEU A 21 2.29 -9.41 10.22
C LEU A 21 1.43 -10.05 11.30
N THR A 22 1.78 -11.29 11.64
CA THR A 22 0.96 -12.17 12.46
C THR A 22 1.05 -11.83 13.95
N HIS A 23 2.09 -11.13 14.39
CA HIS A 23 2.26 -10.75 15.79
C HIS A 23 1.85 -9.30 16.08
N HIS A 24 1.11 -9.10 17.16
CA HIS A 24 0.74 -7.76 17.65
C HIS A 24 1.96 -6.87 17.94
N SER A 25 3.10 -7.46 18.31
CA SER A 25 4.37 -6.75 18.49
C SER A 25 4.86 -6.12 17.19
N GLN A 26 4.81 -6.85 16.07
CA GLN A 26 5.20 -6.35 14.75
C GLN A 26 4.32 -5.17 14.31
N THR A 27 3.01 -5.27 14.50
CA THR A 27 2.09 -4.16 14.18
C THR A 27 2.38 -2.91 15.04
N ARG A 28 2.67 -3.09 16.33
CA ARG A 28 3.05 -1.98 17.22
C ARG A 28 4.39 -1.37 16.84
N LEU A 29 5.39 -2.19 16.51
CA LEU A 29 6.69 -1.75 16.04
C LEU A 29 6.57 -0.92 14.76
N LEU A 30 5.79 -1.38 13.77
CA LEU A 30 5.53 -0.59 12.57
C LEU A 30 4.83 0.73 12.87
N LEU A 31 3.85 0.74 13.78
CA LEU A 31 3.19 1.99 14.17
C LEU A 31 4.16 2.95 14.86
N GLN A 32 5.02 2.45 15.76
CA GLN A 32 6.08 3.23 16.38
C GLN A 32 7.05 3.80 15.34
N ALA A 33 7.46 2.97 14.37
CA ALA A 33 8.29 3.38 13.26
C ALA A 33 7.61 4.45 12.40
N CYS A 34 6.31 4.33 12.13
CA CYS A 34 5.53 5.37 11.44
C CYS A 34 5.61 6.71 12.18
N ASN A 35 5.30 6.69 13.48
CA ASN A 35 5.31 7.89 14.32
C ASN A 35 6.69 8.58 14.34
N ALA A 36 7.76 7.79 14.33
CA ALA A 36 9.13 8.28 14.44
C ALA A 36 9.77 8.66 13.09
N SER A 37 9.27 8.12 11.97
CA SER A 37 9.88 8.23 10.63
C SER A 37 9.13 9.21 9.71
N PHE A 38 7.82 9.40 9.92
CA PHE A 38 6.97 10.18 9.02
C PHE A 38 7.47 11.63 8.83
N GLN A 39 7.77 12.32 9.92
CA GLN A 39 8.20 13.74 9.87
C GLN A 39 9.61 13.92 9.29
N ILE A 40 10.49 12.92 9.44
CA ILE A 40 11.89 13.00 8.99
C ILE A 40 12.08 12.45 7.56
N GLY A 41 11.06 11.80 6.98
CA GLY A 41 11.10 11.28 5.61
C GLY A 41 12.08 10.13 5.39
N ARG A 42 12.54 9.47 6.45
CA ARG A 42 13.46 8.32 6.42
C ARG A 42 13.17 7.38 7.59
N VAL A 43 13.62 6.13 7.50
CA VAL A 43 13.55 5.19 8.64
C VAL A 43 14.31 5.79 9.83
N ASN A 44 13.66 5.83 10.99
CA ASN A 44 14.31 6.27 12.22
C ASN A 44 15.43 5.30 12.62
N LEU A 45 16.65 5.81 12.81
CA LEU A 45 17.84 5.00 13.09
C LEU A 45 17.71 4.17 14.37
N THR A 46 16.97 4.66 15.38
CA THR A 46 16.81 3.93 16.64
C THR A 46 15.91 2.71 16.53
N LEU A 47 15.16 2.58 15.43
CA LEU A 47 14.25 1.47 15.15
C LEU A 47 14.72 0.62 13.97
N ALA A 48 15.86 0.97 13.35
CA ALA A 48 16.31 0.32 12.13
C ALA A 48 16.66 -1.16 12.33
N GLU A 49 17.32 -1.49 13.46
CA GLU A 49 17.67 -2.85 13.84
C GLU A 49 16.40 -3.67 14.13
N ASP A 50 15.50 -3.16 14.98
CA ASP A 50 14.23 -3.82 15.28
C ASP A 50 13.40 -4.10 14.01
N LEU A 51 13.35 -3.15 13.06
CA LEU A 51 12.65 -3.35 11.79
C LEU A 51 13.32 -4.41 10.91
N ALA A 52 14.65 -4.47 10.91
CA ALA A 52 15.40 -5.48 10.16
C ALA A 52 15.19 -6.89 10.75
N ASP A 53 15.12 -7.01 12.07
CA ASP A 53 15.00 -8.30 12.75
C ASP A 53 13.56 -8.81 12.82
N GLU A 54 12.59 -7.94 13.08
CA GLU A 54 11.21 -8.35 13.36
C GLU A 54 10.27 -8.20 12.15
N ILE A 55 10.54 -7.24 11.25
CA ILE A 55 9.63 -6.93 10.13
C ILE A 55 10.16 -7.48 8.80
N ALA A 56 11.44 -7.25 8.48
CA ALA A 56 12.01 -7.66 7.19
C ALA A 56 11.84 -9.17 6.88
N PRO A 57 11.95 -10.11 7.85
CA PRO A 57 11.75 -11.54 7.57
C PRO A 57 10.36 -11.87 7.05
N ALA A 58 9.33 -11.09 7.42
CA ALA A 58 7.97 -11.25 6.91
C ALA A 58 7.86 -10.97 5.40
N PHE A 59 8.90 -10.40 4.78
CA PHE A 59 8.97 -10.10 3.34
C PHE A 59 9.93 -11.01 2.57
N SER A 60 10.61 -11.95 3.25
CA SER A 60 11.65 -12.79 2.66
C SER A 60 11.16 -13.69 1.52
N HIS A 61 9.88 -14.08 1.52
CA HIS A 61 9.25 -14.89 0.48
C HIS A 61 8.76 -14.07 -0.72
N LEU A 62 8.84 -12.74 -0.68
CA LEU A 62 8.37 -11.90 -1.77
C LEU A 62 9.29 -12.05 -2.99
N ARG A 63 8.68 -12.34 -4.14
CA ARG A 63 9.36 -12.23 -5.43
C ARG A 63 9.41 -10.76 -5.84
N LEU A 64 10.58 -10.15 -5.72
CA LEU A 64 10.85 -8.79 -6.19
C LEU A 64 10.91 -8.81 -7.73
N LEU A 65 10.00 -8.08 -8.37
CA LEU A 65 9.87 -8.05 -9.82
C LEU A 65 10.77 -6.96 -10.44
N PRO A 66 11.28 -7.14 -11.68
CA PRO A 66 12.03 -6.09 -12.39
C PRO A 66 11.22 -4.81 -12.59
N GLU A 67 9.91 -4.92 -12.83
CA GLU A 67 8.99 -3.79 -12.89
C GLU A 67 8.67 -3.17 -11.52
N GLY A 68 9.03 -3.86 -10.44
CA GLY A 68 8.80 -3.49 -9.05
C GLY A 68 7.41 -3.81 -8.53
N LEU A 69 7.25 -3.58 -7.24
CA LEU A 69 6.04 -3.86 -6.48
C LEU A 69 5.31 -2.57 -6.06
N PHE A 70 4.03 -2.73 -5.79
CA PHE A 70 3.16 -1.78 -5.13
C PHE A 70 2.57 -2.44 -3.88
N VAL A 71 2.71 -1.81 -2.72
CA VAL A 71 2.19 -2.34 -1.45
C VAL A 71 0.93 -1.60 -1.00
N ARG A 72 -0.04 -2.37 -0.51
CA ARG A 72 -1.24 -1.86 0.13
C ARG A 72 -1.63 -2.70 1.34
N LEU A 73 -2.35 -2.09 2.26
CA LEU A 73 -3.10 -2.75 3.31
C LEU A 73 -4.54 -2.97 2.79
N ASP A 74 -5.40 -3.50 3.65
CA ASP A 74 -6.84 -3.64 3.38
C ASP A 74 -7.46 -2.30 2.93
N ASP A 75 -7.38 -1.29 3.80
CA ASP A 75 -8.12 -0.04 3.67
C ASP A 75 -7.33 1.08 2.98
N CYS A 76 -6.02 0.90 2.78
CA CYS A 76 -5.17 1.94 2.23
C CYS A 76 -4.00 1.41 1.40
N SER A 77 -3.35 2.30 0.66
CA SER A 77 -2.04 2.04 0.05
C SER A 77 -1.01 3.03 0.56
N SER A 78 0.26 2.64 0.53
CA SER A 78 1.39 3.43 1.03
C SER A 78 1.91 4.47 0.02
N LYS A 79 1.17 4.69 -1.06
CA LYS A 79 1.64 5.43 -2.24
C LYS A 79 1.98 6.89 -1.96
N ASP A 80 1.49 7.44 -0.85
CA ASP A 80 1.76 8.78 -0.31
C ASP A 80 3.15 8.91 0.36
N GLY A 81 3.82 7.81 0.72
CA GLY A 81 5.15 7.89 1.34
C GLY A 81 6.28 8.22 0.35
N ALA A 82 7.26 9.04 0.74
CA ALA A 82 8.49 9.38 -0.03
C ALA A 82 8.27 9.78 -1.51
N GLN A 83 7.15 10.40 -1.87
CA GLN A 83 6.93 10.85 -3.25
C GLN A 83 6.22 12.20 -3.31
N ILE A 84 6.64 13.04 -4.26
CA ILE A 84 5.92 14.29 -4.61
C ILE A 84 4.58 13.96 -5.27
N ILE A 85 4.57 12.96 -6.16
CA ILE A 85 3.36 12.47 -6.84
C ILE A 85 3.11 11.03 -6.38
N PRO A 86 2.04 10.76 -5.60
CA PRO A 86 1.78 9.42 -5.09
C PRO A 86 1.61 8.38 -6.21
N GLY A 87 2.22 7.21 -6.02
CA GLY A 87 2.03 6.05 -6.91
C GLY A 87 2.93 5.99 -8.16
N ARG A 88 3.97 6.84 -8.27
CA ARG A 88 4.90 6.82 -9.42
C ARG A 88 6.15 5.96 -9.24
N LYS A 89 6.58 5.73 -8.00
CA LYS A 89 7.81 5.00 -7.70
C LYS A 89 7.52 3.51 -7.38
N PRO A 90 8.07 2.57 -8.17
CA PRO A 90 8.06 1.14 -7.86
C PRO A 90 8.92 0.81 -6.62
N LEU A 91 8.66 -0.36 -6.02
CA LEU A 91 9.44 -0.90 -4.91
C LEU A 91 10.23 -2.13 -5.38
N HIS A 92 11.55 -2.10 -5.25
CA HIS A 92 12.46 -3.16 -5.72
C HIS A 92 13.21 -3.86 -4.58
N THR A 93 13.20 -3.32 -3.36
CA THR A 93 13.86 -3.93 -2.21
C THR A 93 12.95 -3.96 -0.99
N ILE A 94 13.30 -4.82 -0.02
CA ILE A 94 12.62 -4.88 1.27
C ILE A 94 12.76 -3.54 2.02
N ASP A 95 13.94 -2.91 1.98
CA ASP A 95 14.15 -1.60 2.59
C ASP A 95 13.25 -0.53 1.98
N GLU A 96 13.05 -0.55 0.66
CA GLU A 96 12.11 0.35 0.00
C GLU A 96 10.68 0.09 0.45
N ILE A 97 10.28 -1.16 0.65
CA ILE A 97 8.96 -1.53 1.18
C ILE A 97 8.77 -1.00 2.61
N ILE A 98 9.74 -1.24 3.48
CA ILE A 98 9.69 -0.78 4.89
C ILE A 98 9.63 0.73 4.93
N LEU A 99 10.59 1.41 4.28
CA LEU A 99 10.65 2.86 4.19
C LEU A 99 9.32 3.43 3.70
N ARG A 100 8.76 2.83 2.64
CA ARG A 100 7.49 3.23 2.04
C ARG A 100 6.32 3.17 3.03
N ILE A 101 6.23 2.11 3.83
CA ILE A 101 5.17 1.93 4.82
C ILE A 101 5.34 2.95 5.95
N VAL A 102 6.54 3.07 6.52
CA VAL A 102 6.79 3.87 7.73
C VAL A 102 6.74 5.39 7.52
N ILE A 103 6.72 5.85 6.27
CA ILE A 103 6.55 7.28 5.95
C ILE A 103 5.20 7.56 5.25
N SER A 104 4.30 6.58 5.20
CA SER A 104 2.94 6.78 4.71
C SER A 104 2.01 7.13 5.88
N GLY A 105 1.40 8.31 5.83
CA GLY A 105 0.41 8.74 6.83
C GLY A 105 -0.87 7.90 6.74
N ARG A 106 -1.20 7.41 5.53
CA ARG A 106 -2.31 6.46 5.35
C ARG A 106 -2.06 5.13 6.05
N CYS A 107 -0.84 4.58 5.91
CA CYS A 107 -0.45 3.37 6.62
C CYS A 107 -0.45 3.59 8.14
N GLN A 108 0.07 4.71 8.63
CA GLN A 108 0.02 5.07 10.06
C GLN A 108 -1.42 5.01 10.60
N ALA A 109 -2.36 5.70 9.94
CA ALA A 109 -3.76 5.70 10.35
C ALA A 109 -4.40 4.30 10.34
N ALA A 110 -4.11 3.50 9.31
CA ALA A 110 -4.61 2.13 9.24
C ALA A 110 -4.01 1.22 10.34
N LEU A 111 -2.72 1.38 10.64
CA LEU A 111 -2.04 0.64 11.71
C LEU A 111 -2.59 1.02 13.09
N GLU A 112 -2.90 2.30 13.34
CA GLU A 112 -3.56 2.71 14.58
C GLU A 112 -4.89 1.99 14.80
N ILE A 113 -5.70 1.85 13.75
CA ILE A 113 -6.96 1.10 13.80
C ILE A 113 -6.69 -0.38 14.09
N CYS A 114 -5.71 -0.98 13.42
CA CYS A 114 -5.36 -2.39 13.64
C CYS A 114 -4.88 -2.65 15.07
N VAL A 115 -4.05 -1.76 15.64
CA VAL A 115 -3.59 -1.85 17.04
C VAL A 115 -4.77 -1.70 18.00
N LYS A 116 -5.63 -0.69 17.81
CA LYS A 116 -6.80 -0.45 18.69
C LYS A 116 -7.80 -1.61 18.64
N SER A 117 -8.03 -2.18 17.46
CA SER A 117 -8.96 -3.29 17.24
C SER A 117 -8.34 -4.67 17.42
N GLN A 118 -7.06 -4.76 17.80
CA GLN A 118 -6.33 -6.02 17.91
C GLN A 118 -6.48 -6.91 16.66
N ARG A 119 -6.42 -6.31 15.47
CA ARG A 119 -6.48 -7.04 14.20
C ARG A 119 -5.06 -7.26 13.66
N PRO A 120 -4.81 -8.41 13.00
CA PRO A 120 -3.58 -8.60 12.24
C PRO A 120 -3.53 -7.59 11.08
N VAL A 121 -2.32 -7.32 10.60
CA VAL A 121 -2.11 -6.50 9.40
C VAL A 121 -1.77 -7.44 8.25
N GLU A 122 -2.61 -7.43 7.24
CA GLU A 122 -2.33 -8.08 5.97
C GLU A 122 -1.80 -7.04 4.97
N LEU A 123 -0.66 -7.36 4.36
CA LEU A 123 -0.04 -6.57 3.31
C LEU A 123 -0.18 -7.29 1.98
N PHE A 124 -0.66 -6.57 0.97
CA PHE A 124 -0.80 -7.06 -0.39
C PHE A 124 0.25 -6.39 -1.27
N PHE A 125 1.02 -7.22 -1.97
CA PHE A 125 2.01 -6.82 -2.95
C PHE A 125 1.48 -7.13 -4.35
N LEU A 126 1.31 -6.07 -5.13
CA LEU A 126 0.86 -6.11 -6.50
C LEU A 126 2.03 -5.75 -7.41
N ARG A 127 1.97 -6.21 -8.66
CA ARG A 127 2.85 -5.70 -9.71
C ARG A 127 2.67 -4.18 -9.82
N PHE A 128 3.78 -3.43 -9.86
CA PHE A 128 3.71 -2.00 -10.08
C PHE A 128 3.12 -1.69 -11.46
N ASP A 129 2.25 -0.69 -11.51
CA ASP A 129 1.64 -0.19 -12.74
C ASP A 129 1.71 1.34 -12.74
N ILE A 130 2.37 1.90 -13.74
CA ILE A 130 2.55 3.35 -13.90
C ILE A 130 1.21 4.11 -14.00
N ARG A 131 0.12 3.41 -14.37
CA ARG A 131 -1.24 3.97 -14.40
C ARG A 131 -1.82 4.21 -13.01
N MET A 132 -1.20 3.68 -11.96
CA MET A 132 -1.59 3.93 -10.56
C MET A 132 -1.14 5.30 -10.02
N ALA A 133 -0.47 6.11 -10.85
CA ALA A 133 -0.14 7.49 -10.51
C ALA A 133 -1.41 8.28 -10.11
N ALA A 134 -1.36 8.95 -8.96
CA ALA A 134 -2.47 9.67 -8.37
C ALA A 134 -3.11 10.75 -9.27
N GLU A 135 -2.32 11.35 -10.16
CA GLU A 135 -2.79 12.30 -11.17
C GLU A 135 -3.77 11.68 -12.19
N ARG A 136 -3.82 10.35 -12.28
CA ARG A 136 -4.72 9.59 -13.17
C ARG A 136 -5.80 8.84 -12.39
N GLU A 137 -5.90 9.09 -11.08
CA GLU A 137 -6.86 8.44 -10.21
C GLU A 137 -8.16 9.23 -10.11
N TYR A 138 -9.26 8.53 -10.34
CA TYR A 138 -10.61 9.10 -10.24
C TYR A 138 -11.39 8.42 -9.12
N ARG A 139 -12.18 9.20 -8.39
CA ARG A 139 -13.20 8.70 -7.50
C ARG A 139 -14.50 8.55 -8.27
N VAL A 140 -15.08 7.36 -8.21
CA VAL A 140 -16.39 7.06 -8.79
C VAL A 140 -17.38 6.89 -7.65
N VAL A 141 -18.47 7.62 -7.68
CA VAL A 141 -19.58 7.47 -6.73
C VAL A 141 -20.66 6.64 -7.42
N CYS A 142 -21.02 5.53 -6.79
CA CYS A 142 -22.05 4.62 -7.27
C CYS A 142 -23.27 4.65 -6.35
N ARG A 143 -24.47 4.62 -6.93
CA ARG A 143 -25.70 4.48 -6.17
C ARG A 143 -25.77 3.08 -5.54
N PRO A 144 -26.02 2.94 -4.22
CA PRO A 144 -25.98 1.64 -3.55
C PRO A 144 -26.97 0.60 -4.11
N LYS A 145 -28.14 1.04 -4.57
CA LYS A 145 -29.23 0.14 -5.00
C LYS A 145 -28.91 -0.65 -6.28
N ASP A 146 -28.18 -0.05 -7.21
CA ASP A 146 -28.02 -0.58 -8.56
C ASP A 146 -26.62 -0.33 -9.18
N CYS A 147 -25.69 0.14 -8.36
CA CYS A 147 -24.29 0.42 -8.73
C CYS A 147 -24.12 1.38 -9.92
N TRP A 148 -25.17 2.14 -10.27
CA TRP A 148 -25.07 3.15 -11.33
C TRP A 148 -24.12 4.26 -10.91
N ILE A 149 -23.24 4.65 -11.83
CA ILE A 149 -22.31 5.76 -11.64
C ILE A 149 -23.12 7.06 -11.61
N THR A 150 -23.08 7.76 -10.49
CA THR A 150 -23.78 9.04 -10.30
C THR A 150 -22.85 10.24 -10.40
N ALA A 151 -21.57 10.06 -10.09
CA ALA A 151 -20.56 11.10 -10.24
C ALA A 151 -19.16 10.50 -10.41
N THR A 152 -18.29 11.27 -11.05
CA THR A 152 -16.86 11.02 -11.14
C THR A 152 -16.12 12.30 -10.79
N SER A 153 -15.09 12.21 -9.94
CA SER A 153 -14.21 13.34 -9.63
C SER A 153 -12.76 12.91 -9.70
N GLN A 154 -11.84 13.86 -9.92
CA GLN A 154 -10.43 13.62 -9.66
C GLN A 154 -10.25 13.25 -8.18
N TYR A 155 -9.41 12.26 -7.88
CA TYR A 155 -9.19 11.82 -6.49
C TYR A 155 -8.30 12.79 -5.69
N HIS A 156 -7.47 13.56 -6.39
CA HIS A 156 -6.50 14.52 -5.86
C HIS A 156 -6.75 15.92 -6.40
#